data_AF-A0A932D4H5-F1
#
_entry.id   AF-A0A932D4H5-F1
#
_cell.length_a   1.000
_cell.length_b   1.000
_cell.length_c   1.000
_cell.angle_alpha   90.00
_cell.angle_beta   90.00
_cell.angle_gamma   90.00
#
_symmetry.space_group_name_H-M   'P 1'
#
loop_
_entity.id
_entity.type
_entity.pdbx_description
1 polymer ?
#
loop_
_entity_poly.entity_id
_entity_poly.type
_entity_poly.pdbx_seq_one_letter_code
_entity_poly.pdbx_strand_id
1 'polypeptide(L)'
;MTPERPLQPTLWRTCRAIANRARLRIFRLLVQQPGQTVSAVAAQLQQPLSAASEYLRALEARGLLTARRVGRRVEYRPTAAPSGSPAHGLVVAMQSALQSESQTTETLFRLATAFTHPRRIEIFRALKTQPQTLGEIQTATRISARALKRHLRKLEARGFVKCELGIYSVARCSDVFGRELARLAAE
;
A
#
# COMPACT_ATOMS: atom_id res chain seq x y z
N MET A 1 22.39 15.31 -19.68
CA MET A 1 20.93 15.37 -19.43
C MET A 1 20.45 14.00 -19.00
N THR A 2 20.39 13.75 -17.70
CA THR A 2 19.75 12.54 -17.17
C THR A 2 18.24 12.73 -17.37
N PRO A 3 17.51 11.81 -18.01
CA PRO A 3 16.06 11.94 -18.09
C PRO A 3 15.53 11.93 -16.65
N GLU A 4 14.81 12.98 -16.26
CA GLU A 4 14.07 13.01 -15.01
C GLU A 4 13.17 11.77 -14.99
N ARG A 5 13.50 10.78 -14.16
CA ARG A 5 12.58 9.69 -13.89
C ARG A 5 11.30 10.36 -13.39
N PRO A 6 10.15 10.22 -14.06
CA PRO A 6 8.89 10.70 -13.52
C PRO A 6 8.80 10.11 -12.11
N LEU A 7 8.64 10.97 -11.09
CA LEU A 7 8.66 10.60 -9.68
C LEU A 7 7.67 9.46 -9.45
N GLN A 8 8.17 8.22 -9.58
CA GLN A 8 7.42 7.00 -9.37
C GLN A 8 6.78 7.16 -7.99
N PRO A 9 5.47 6.93 -7.85
CA PRO A 9 4.80 7.17 -6.58
C PRO A 9 5.50 6.36 -5.49
N THR A 10 6.09 7.05 -4.52
CA THR A 10 6.79 6.42 -3.40
C THR A 10 5.86 5.47 -2.67
N LEU A 11 6.39 4.35 -2.15
CA LEU A 11 5.61 3.35 -1.42
C LEU A 11 4.70 3.99 -0.36
N TRP A 12 5.18 4.98 0.40
CA TRP A 12 4.36 5.60 1.44
C TRP A 12 3.15 6.38 0.90
N ARG A 13 3.24 6.97 -0.30
CA ARG A 13 2.10 7.63 -0.96
C ARG A 13 1.11 6.61 -1.47
N THR A 14 1.59 5.51 -2.05
CA THR A 14 0.74 4.39 -2.49
C THR A 14 0.02 3.75 -1.31
N CYS A 15 0.72 3.45 -0.22
CA CYS A 15 0.13 2.96 1.02
C CYS A 15 -0.89 3.92 1.62
N ARG A 16 -0.71 5.26 1.49
CA ARG A 16 -1.73 6.23 1.92
C ARG A 16 -3.00 6.19 1.06
N ALA A 17 -2.87 5.95 -0.24
CA ALA A 17 -4.02 5.76 -1.11
C ALA A 17 -4.78 4.48 -0.71
N ILE A 18 -4.06 3.39 -0.44
CA ILE A 18 -4.63 2.08 -0.06
C ILE A 18 -5.19 2.09 1.36
N ALA A 19 -4.59 2.82 2.30
CA ALA A 19 -5.04 2.94 3.70
C ALA A 19 -6.30 3.81 3.85
N ASN A 20 -7.31 3.56 3.02
CA ASN A 20 -8.64 4.14 3.06
C ASN A 20 -9.67 3.06 2.70
N ARG A 21 -10.63 2.83 3.60
CA ARG A 21 -11.62 1.75 3.45
C ARG A 21 -12.53 1.92 2.24
N ALA A 22 -12.96 3.14 1.93
CA ALA A 22 -13.82 3.42 0.77
C ALA A 22 -13.07 3.12 -0.53
N ARG A 23 -11.80 3.54 -0.63
CA ARG A 23 -10.94 3.22 -1.79
C ARG A 23 -10.72 1.72 -1.95
N LEU A 24 -10.50 1.00 -0.85
CA LEU A 24 -10.38 -0.47 -0.89
C LEU A 24 -11.70 -1.16 -1.30
N ARG A 25 -12.86 -0.63 -0.89
CA ARG A 25 -14.17 -1.12 -1.35
C ARG A 25 -14.36 -0.88 -2.84
N ILE A 26 -13.98 0.30 -3.34
CA ILE A 26 -13.96 0.60 -4.78
C ILE A 26 -13.05 -0.38 -5.53
N PHE A 27 -11.83 -0.59 -5.04
CA PHE A 27 -10.90 -1.51 -5.67
C PHE A 27 -11.47 -2.94 -5.68
N ARG A 28 -12.01 -3.43 -4.56
CA ARG A 28 -12.68 -4.75 -4.48
C ARG A 28 -13.82 -4.88 -5.48
N LEU A 29 -14.68 -3.85 -5.59
CA LEU A 29 -15.75 -3.83 -6.57
C LEU A 29 -15.20 -3.96 -7.99
N LEU A 30 -14.14 -3.21 -8.33
CA LEU A 30 -13.53 -3.25 -9.66
C LEU A 30 -12.77 -4.56 -9.96
N VAL A 31 -12.33 -5.29 -8.93
CA VAL A 31 -11.79 -6.65 -9.08
C VAL A 31 -12.90 -7.63 -9.44
N GLN A 32 -14.06 -7.51 -8.81
CA GLN A 32 -15.22 -8.38 -9.06
C GLN A 32 -15.96 -8.03 -10.36
N GLN A 33 -16.03 -6.74 -10.68
CA GLN A 33 -16.76 -6.18 -11.81
C GLN A 33 -15.89 -5.11 -12.49
N PRO A 34 -14.91 -5.48 -13.32
CA PRO A 34 -14.08 -4.51 -14.02
C PRO A 34 -14.87 -3.73 -15.08
N GLY A 35 -14.41 -2.52 -15.42
CA GLY A 35 -15.03 -1.70 -16.47
C GLY A 35 -16.14 -0.78 -15.99
N GLN A 36 -16.19 -0.44 -14.69
CA GLN A 36 -17.23 0.43 -14.14
C GLN A 36 -16.92 1.90 -14.40
N THR A 37 -17.97 2.69 -14.61
CA THR A 37 -17.89 4.15 -14.66
C THR A 37 -17.94 4.77 -13.27
N VAL A 38 -17.55 6.04 -13.14
CA VAL A 38 -17.63 6.77 -11.85
C VAL A 38 -19.05 6.75 -11.28
N SER A 39 -20.06 7.00 -12.11
CA SER A 39 -21.47 6.99 -11.69
C SER A 39 -21.95 5.62 -11.25
N ALA A 40 -21.50 4.55 -11.91
CA ALA A 40 -21.84 3.19 -11.52
C ALA A 40 -21.21 2.80 -10.17
N VAL A 41 -19.92 3.14 -9.96
CA VAL A 41 -19.23 2.93 -8.68
C VAL A 41 -19.91 3.71 -7.54
N ALA A 42 -20.26 4.97 -7.80
CA ALA A 42 -20.95 5.83 -6.83
C ALA A 42 -22.30 5.23 -6.39
N ALA A 43 -23.11 4.79 -7.36
CA ALA A 43 -24.41 4.17 -7.10
C ALA A 43 -24.27 2.86 -6.30
N GLN A 44 -23.39 1.94 -6.75
CA GLN A 44 -23.24 0.63 -6.12
C GLN A 44 -22.69 0.69 -4.68
N LEU A 45 -21.81 1.65 -4.39
CA LEU A 45 -21.22 1.80 -3.06
C LEU A 45 -21.93 2.86 -2.19
N GLN A 46 -23.02 3.46 -2.70
CA GLN A 46 -23.76 4.55 -2.05
C GLN A 46 -22.81 5.69 -1.61
N GLN A 47 -21.97 6.13 -2.54
CA GLN A 47 -21.01 7.21 -2.34
C GLN A 47 -21.44 8.45 -3.14
N PRO A 48 -21.18 9.67 -2.65
CA PRO A 48 -21.30 10.88 -3.48
C PRO A 48 -20.45 10.77 -4.75
N LEU A 49 -20.96 11.26 -5.88
CA LEU A 49 -20.27 11.17 -7.17
C LEU A 49 -18.88 11.85 -7.14
N SER A 50 -18.77 12.98 -6.46
CA SER A 50 -17.50 13.70 -6.25
C SER A 50 -16.47 12.86 -5.49
N ALA A 51 -16.89 12.23 -4.39
CA ALA A 51 -16.03 11.35 -3.59
C ALA A 51 -15.58 10.11 -4.39
N ALA A 52 -16.49 9.47 -5.13
CA ALA A 52 -16.15 8.34 -5.98
C ALA A 52 -15.12 8.73 -7.06
N SER A 53 -15.31 9.89 -7.69
CA SER A 53 -14.37 10.45 -8.67
C SER A 53 -12.98 10.66 -8.04
N GLU A 54 -12.91 11.34 -6.90
CA GLU A 54 -11.65 11.61 -6.20
C GLU A 54 -10.94 10.31 -5.81
N TYR A 55 -11.68 9.33 -5.31
CA TYR A 55 -11.12 8.05 -4.89
C TYR A 55 -10.60 7.23 -6.06
N LEU A 56 -11.30 7.19 -7.18
CA LEU A 56 -10.84 6.53 -8.41
C LEU A 56 -9.56 7.19 -8.94
N ARG A 57 -9.52 8.53 -8.97
CA ARG A 57 -8.33 9.29 -9.36
C ARG A 57 -7.15 9.08 -8.42
N ALA A 58 -7.40 9.01 -7.11
CA ALA A 58 -6.35 8.74 -6.13
C ALA A 58 -5.72 7.35 -6.33
N LEU A 59 -6.51 6.34 -6.69
CA LEU A 59 -6.02 4.99 -6.97
C LEU A 59 -5.32 4.92 -8.35
N GLU A 60 -5.88 5.54 -9.38
CA GLU A 60 -5.31 5.62 -10.73
C GLU A 60 -3.95 6.35 -10.71
N ALA A 61 -3.85 7.48 -10.02
CA ALA A 61 -2.61 8.24 -9.87
C ALA A 61 -1.50 7.47 -9.13
N ARG A 62 -1.81 6.33 -8.49
CA ARG A 62 -0.82 5.42 -7.88
C ARG A 62 -0.56 4.18 -8.74
N GLY A 63 -1.11 4.11 -9.94
CA GLY A 63 -0.98 2.97 -10.85
C GLY A 63 -1.78 1.74 -10.43
N LEU A 64 -2.69 1.87 -9.45
CA LEU A 64 -3.50 0.74 -8.96
C LEU A 64 -4.69 0.46 -9.89
N LEU A 65 -5.20 1.51 -10.54
CA LEU A 65 -6.25 1.43 -11.55
C LEU A 65 -5.76 2.01 -12.87
N THR A 66 -6.38 1.56 -13.95
CA THR A 66 -6.31 2.19 -15.26
C THR A 66 -7.68 2.76 -15.61
N ALA A 67 -7.68 3.92 -16.26
CA ALA A 67 -8.86 4.55 -16.83
C ALA A 67 -8.82 4.41 -18.35
N ARG A 68 -9.92 3.94 -18.96
CA ARG A 68 -10.06 3.82 -20.40
C ARG A 68 -11.31 4.55 -20.86
N ARG A 69 -11.17 5.38 -21.90
CA ARG A 69 -12.32 6.02 -22.55
C ARG A 69 -13.02 5.01 -23.46
N VAL A 70 -14.33 4.84 -23.27
CA VAL A 70 -15.21 3.99 -24.07
C VAL A 70 -16.36 4.86 -24.56
N GLY A 71 -16.25 5.31 -25.81
CA GLY A 71 -17.14 6.33 -26.39
C GLY A 71 -17.13 7.64 -25.59
N ARG A 72 -18.29 7.96 -24.99
CA ARG A 72 -18.47 9.17 -24.16
C ARG A 72 -18.19 8.97 -22.68
N ARG A 73 -17.88 7.73 -22.25
CA ARG A 73 -17.71 7.37 -20.84
C ARG A 73 -16.25 7.02 -20.54
N VAL A 74 -15.88 7.10 -19.27
CA VAL A 74 -14.59 6.61 -18.76
C VAL A 74 -14.87 5.44 -17.83
N GLU A 75 -14.26 4.30 -18.16
CA GLU A 75 -14.34 3.07 -17.36
C GLU A 75 -13.03 2.86 -16.61
N TYR A 76 -13.15 2.36 -15.38
CA TYR A 76 -12.01 2.03 -14.52
C TYR A 76 -11.86 0.52 -14.36
N ARG A 77 -10.62 0.07 -14.26
CA ARG A 77 -10.24 -1.34 -14.12
C ARG A 77 -9.00 -1.44 -13.23
N PRO A 78 -8.81 -2.55 -12.47
CA PRO A 78 -7.51 -2.84 -11.88
C PRO A 78 -6.42 -2.85 -12.96
N THR A 79 -5.26 -2.31 -12.65
CA THR A 79 -4.16 -2.19 -13.61
C THR A 79 -3.60 -3.55 -14.00
N ALA A 80 -3.60 -3.88 -15.29
CA ALA A 80 -2.89 -5.02 -15.85
C ALA A 80 -1.47 -4.61 -16.30
N ALA A 81 -0.73 -3.90 -15.45
CA ALA A 81 0.59 -3.36 -15.82
C ALA A 81 1.52 -4.49 -16.31
N PRO A 82 2.46 -4.20 -17.22
CA PRO A 82 3.42 -5.21 -17.66
C PRO A 82 4.21 -5.78 -16.48
N SER A 83 4.50 -7.08 -16.55
CA SER A 83 5.33 -7.80 -15.59
C SER A 83 6.65 -7.05 -15.39
N GLY A 84 6.95 -6.67 -14.15
CA GLY A 84 8.17 -5.93 -13.78
C GLY A 84 7.96 -4.48 -13.34
N SER A 85 6.77 -3.89 -13.47
CA SER A 85 6.50 -2.60 -12.82
C SER A 85 6.31 -2.77 -11.29
N PRO A 86 6.83 -1.86 -10.44
CA PRO A 86 6.65 -1.96 -8.98
C PRO A 86 5.17 -1.99 -8.54
N ALA A 87 4.29 -1.36 -9.32
CA ALA A 87 2.84 -1.37 -9.05
C ALA A 87 2.17 -2.70 -9.44
N HIS A 88 2.71 -3.44 -10.41
CA HIS A 88 2.15 -4.72 -10.86
C HIS A 88 2.09 -5.74 -9.72
N GLY A 89 3.22 -5.97 -9.04
CA GLY A 89 3.29 -6.92 -7.92
C GLY A 89 2.29 -6.57 -6.82
N LEU A 90 2.15 -5.28 -6.51
CA LEU A 90 1.20 -4.80 -5.51
C LEU A 90 -0.26 -5.01 -5.92
N VAL A 91 -0.62 -4.70 -7.17
CA VAL A 91 -1.99 -4.90 -7.69
C VAL A 91 -2.35 -6.38 -7.71
N VAL A 92 -1.45 -7.25 -8.17
CA VAL A 92 -1.65 -8.70 -8.15
C VAL A 92 -1.84 -9.19 -6.72
N ALA A 93 -0.98 -8.77 -5.78
CA ALA A 93 -1.11 -9.16 -4.38
C ALA A 93 -2.44 -8.68 -3.75
N MET A 94 -2.89 -7.47 -4.09
CA MET A 94 -4.21 -6.97 -3.65
C MET A 94 -5.37 -7.75 -4.25
N GLN A 95 -5.29 -8.12 -5.54
CA GLN A 95 -6.31 -8.93 -6.21
C GLN A 95 -6.42 -10.31 -5.59
N SER A 96 -5.30 -11.02 -5.44
CA SER A 96 -5.25 -12.35 -4.81
C SER A 96 -5.76 -12.31 -3.38
N ALA A 97 -5.40 -11.26 -2.63
CA ALA A 97 -5.90 -11.05 -1.27
C ALA A 97 -7.43 -10.87 -1.25
N LEU A 98 -7.98 -9.99 -2.09
CA LEU A 98 -9.41 -9.68 -2.10
C LEU A 98 -10.29 -10.78 -2.72
N GLN A 99 -9.70 -11.69 -3.49
CA GLN A 99 -10.36 -12.89 -4.00
C GLN A 99 -10.35 -14.04 -2.99
N SER A 100 -9.44 -14.04 -2.02
CA SER A 100 -9.43 -15.02 -0.93
C SER A 100 -10.48 -14.66 0.12
N GLU A 101 -11.31 -15.63 0.53
CA GLU A 101 -12.26 -15.46 1.64
C GLU A 101 -11.57 -15.13 2.97
N SER A 102 -10.30 -15.50 3.10
CA SER A 102 -9.51 -15.30 4.33
C SER A 102 -9.08 -13.85 4.59
N GLN A 103 -9.09 -12.98 3.56
CA GLN A 103 -8.57 -11.62 3.70
C GLN A 103 -9.64 -10.57 3.41
N THR A 104 -9.87 -9.73 4.42
CA THR A 104 -10.85 -8.66 4.33
C THR A 104 -10.20 -7.35 3.89
N THR A 105 -11.03 -6.42 3.40
CA THR A 105 -10.65 -5.00 3.24
C THR A 105 -10.00 -4.43 4.50
N GLU A 106 -10.41 -4.90 5.69
CA GLU A 106 -9.80 -4.47 6.96
C GLU A 106 -8.36 -4.96 7.11
N THR A 107 -8.05 -6.19 6.68
CA THR A 107 -6.67 -6.72 6.69
C THR A 107 -5.76 -5.88 5.79
N LEU A 108 -6.18 -5.60 4.55
CA LEU A 108 -5.40 -4.77 3.62
C LEU A 108 -5.22 -3.35 4.16
N PHE A 109 -6.29 -2.74 4.66
CA PHE A 109 -6.22 -1.44 5.33
C PHE A 109 -5.20 -1.49 6.46
N ARG A 110 -5.27 -2.54 7.29
CA ARG A 110 -4.40 -2.71 8.44
C ARG A 110 -2.94 -2.74 8.00
N LEU A 111 -2.59 -3.61 7.06
CA LEU A 111 -1.24 -3.78 6.54
C LEU A 111 -0.72 -2.51 5.84
N ALA A 112 -1.51 -1.90 4.96
CA ALA A 112 -1.13 -0.70 4.22
C ALA A 112 -0.73 0.46 5.15
N THR A 113 -1.43 0.63 6.28
CA THR A 113 -1.07 1.70 7.22
C THR A 113 0.34 1.57 7.79
N ALA A 114 1.00 0.41 7.75
CA ALA A 114 2.36 0.21 8.26
C ALA A 114 3.39 1.10 7.55
N PHE A 115 3.21 1.37 6.27
CA PHE A 115 4.16 2.14 5.47
C PHE A 115 3.63 3.49 4.99
N THR A 116 2.54 4.03 5.56
CA THR A 116 2.02 5.37 5.20
C THR A 116 2.92 6.56 5.61
N HIS A 117 4.13 6.29 6.10
CA HIS A 117 5.08 7.31 6.55
C HIS A 117 6.52 6.94 6.17
N PRO A 118 7.33 7.85 5.58
CA PRO A 118 8.68 7.56 5.11
C PRO A 118 9.61 7.00 6.20
N ARG A 119 9.63 7.60 7.40
CA ARG A 119 10.39 7.10 8.55
C ARG A 119 10.18 5.60 8.89
N ARG A 120 9.01 5.03 8.64
CA ARG A 120 8.78 3.60 8.87
C ARG A 120 9.43 2.72 7.82
N ILE A 121 9.54 3.22 6.60
CA ILE A 121 10.31 2.57 5.53
C ILE A 121 11.80 2.63 5.88
N GLU A 122 12.31 3.79 6.32
CA GLU A 122 13.71 3.94 6.78
C GLU A 122 14.05 2.97 7.92
N ILE A 123 13.20 2.88 8.95
CA ILE A 123 13.37 1.93 10.06
C ILE A 123 13.36 0.49 9.54
N PHE A 124 12.41 0.15 8.67
CA PHE A 124 12.29 -1.21 8.13
C PHE A 124 13.52 -1.59 7.31
N ARG A 125 14.06 -0.67 6.50
CA ARG A 125 15.30 -0.88 5.73
C ARG A 125 16.50 -1.09 6.64
N ALA A 126 16.66 -0.28 7.69
CA ALA A 126 17.74 -0.47 8.67
C ALA A 126 17.70 -1.89 9.30
N LEU A 127 16.50 -2.33 9.70
CA LEU A 127 16.28 -3.66 10.26
C LEU A 127 16.38 -4.82 9.26
N LYS A 128 16.33 -4.53 7.96
CA LYS A 128 16.41 -5.55 6.92
C LYS A 128 17.83 -6.10 6.77
N THR A 129 18.84 -5.29 7.07
CA THR A 129 20.25 -5.68 7.04
C THR A 129 20.59 -6.63 8.17
N GLN A 130 20.17 -6.30 9.39
CA GLN A 130 20.41 -7.12 10.58
C GLN A 130 19.44 -6.76 11.72
N PRO A 131 19.24 -7.64 12.71
CA PRO A 131 18.58 -7.28 13.96
C PRO A 131 19.34 -6.17 14.70
N GLN A 132 18.62 -5.22 15.30
CA GLN A 132 19.23 -4.05 15.96
C GLN A 132 18.46 -3.67 17.23
N THR A 133 19.19 -3.12 18.19
CA THR A 133 18.64 -2.46 19.39
C THR A 133 18.01 -1.10 19.04
N LEU A 134 17.22 -0.55 19.96
CA LEU A 134 16.63 0.78 19.78
C LEU A 134 17.69 1.87 19.53
N GLY A 135 18.83 1.81 20.22
CA GLY A 135 19.91 2.78 20.10
C GLY A 135 20.59 2.73 18.73
N GLU A 136 20.86 1.53 18.21
CA GLU A 136 21.46 1.35 16.88
C GLU A 136 20.54 1.85 15.77
N ILE A 137 19.23 1.55 15.84
CA ILE A 137 18.25 2.05 14.87
C ILE A 137 18.16 3.58 14.96
N GLN A 138 18.18 4.15 16.16
CA GLN A 138 18.17 5.59 16.36
C GLN A 138 19.40 6.25 15.72
N THR A 139 20.59 5.69 15.92
CA THR A 139 21.84 6.17 15.30
C THR A 139 21.78 6.08 13.78
N ALA A 140 21.33 4.93 13.24
CA ALA A 140 21.25 4.70 11.80
C ALA A 140 20.22 5.61 11.10
N THR A 141 19.07 5.85 11.73
CA THR A 141 17.96 6.61 11.12
C THR A 141 17.91 8.08 11.50
N ARG A 142 18.66 8.49 12.54
CA ARG A 142 18.61 9.83 13.16
C ARG A 142 17.21 10.24 13.63
N ILE A 143 16.32 9.27 13.89
CA ILE A 143 14.97 9.52 14.41
C ILE A 143 15.03 9.60 15.93
N SER A 144 14.46 10.65 16.53
CA SER A 144 14.37 10.78 18.00
C SER A 144 13.76 9.52 18.65
N ALA A 145 14.28 9.12 19.82
CA ALA A 145 13.81 7.94 20.56
C ALA A 145 12.28 7.85 20.70
N ARG A 146 11.60 8.98 21.03
CA ARG A 146 10.14 9.03 21.17
C ARG A 146 9.41 8.72 19.86
N ALA A 147 9.84 9.33 18.76
CA ALA A 147 9.27 9.07 17.44
C ALA A 147 9.56 7.65 16.98
N LEU A 148 10.78 7.15 17.22
CA LEU A 148 11.21 5.80 16.85
C LEU A 148 10.35 4.75 17.55
N LYS A 149 10.17 4.83 18.88
CA LYS A 149 9.28 3.93 19.63
C LYS A 149 7.86 3.91 19.06
N ARG A 150 7.30 5.08 18.71
CA ARG A 150 5.97 5.16 18.10
C ARG A 150 5.91 4.47 16.73
N HIS A 151 6.94 4.65 15.91
CA HIS A 151 7.00 4.03 14.58
C HIS A 151 7.21 2.52 14.67
N LEU A 152 8.08 2.05 15.56
CA LEU A 152 8.29 0.62 15.82
C LEU A 152 7.03 -0.07 16.32
N ARG A 153 6.32 0.51 17.31
CA ARG A 153 5.02 -0.02 17.76
C ARG A 153 4.01 -0.15 16.61
N LYS A 154 4.01 0.79 15.67
CA LYS A 154 3.13 0.73 14.49
C LYS A 154 3.58 -0.33 13.49
N LEU A 155 4.87 -0.63 13.35
CA LEU A 155 5.36 -1.70 12.48
C LEU A 155 5.10 -3.08 13.12
N GLU A 156 5.32 -3.19 14.42
CA GLU A 156 5.09 -4.38 15.22
C GLU A 156 3.61 -4.77 15.28
N ALA A 157 2.73 -3.84 15.62
CA ALA A 157 1.28 -4.07 15.62
C ALA A 157 0.70 -4.46 14.24
N ARG A 158 1.50 -4.37 13.17
CA ARG A 158 1.13 -4.72 11.80
C ARG A 158 1.92 -5.93 11.27
N GLY A 159 2.76 -6.53 12.11
CA GLY A 159 3.49 -7.76 11.79
C GLY A 159 4.67 -7.58 10.85
N PHE A 160 5.23 -6.37 10.72
CA PHE A 160 6.40 -6.11 9.88
C PHE A 160 7.71 -6.13 10.65
N VAL A 161 7.67 -5.88 11.96
CA VAL A 161 8.81 -5.92 12.87
C VAL A 161 8.41 -6.71 14.10
N LYS A 162 9.36 -7.34 14.76
CA LYS A 162 9.18 -7.96 16.08
C LYS A 162 10.29 -7.50 17.02
N CYS A 163 9.99 -7.42 18.31
CA CYS A 163 10.95 -7.12 19.36
C CYS A 163 11.10 -8.32 20.30
N GLU A 164 12.30 -8.88 20.38
CA GLU A 164 12.64 -10.00 21.26
C GLU A 164 13.85 -9.58 22.10
N LEU A 165 13.74 -9.61 23.43
CA LEU A 165 14.80 -9.22 24.36
C LEU A 165 15.42 -7.83 24.07
N GLY A 166 14.59 -6.88 23.60
CA GLY A 166 15.03 -5.52 23.26
C GLY A 166 15.70 -5.38 21.88
N ILE A 167 15.82 -6.47 21.13
CA ILE A 167 16.34 -6.51 19.77
C ILE A 167 15.18 -6.54 18.78
N TYR A 168 15.15 -5.57 17.87
CA TYR A 168 14.17 -5.48 16.80
C TYR A 168 14.68 -6.20 15.56
N SER A 169 13.80 -6.89 14.86
CA SER A 169 14.09 -7.53 13.57
C SER A 169 12.89 -7.51 12.65
N VAL A 170 13.11 -7.64 11.34
CA VAL A 170 12.02 -7.79 10.36
C VAL A 170 11.26 -9.10 10.63
N ALA A 171 9.94 -9.02 10.76
CA ALA A 171 9.08 -10.18 10.91
C ALA A 171 8.76 -10.81 9.55
N ARG A 172 8.57 -12.14 9.52
CA ARG A 172 8.10 -12.85 8.31
C ARG A 172 6.60 -12.65 8.17
N CYS A 173 6.16 -12.03 7.07
CA CYS A 173 4.75 -11.85 6.78
C CYS A 173 4.18 -13.07 6.04
N SER A 174 3.14 -13.71 6.57
CA SER A 174 2.43 -14.83 5.92
C SER A 174 1.43 -14.37 4.86
N ASP A 175 1.03 -13.11 4.90
CA ASP A 175 0.09 -12.47 3.98
C ASP A 175 0.74 -12.12 2.64
N VAL A 176 0.09 -12.42 1.51
CA VAL A 176 0.63 -12.15 0.16
C VAL A 176 0.84 -10.64 -0.06
N PHE A 177 -0.13 -9.82 0.32
CA PHE A 177 -0.07 -8.37 0.22
C PHE A 177 0.97 -7.78 1.19
N GLY A 178 1.04 -8.29 2.41
CA GLY A 178 2.06 -7.91 3.39
C GLY A 178 3.48 -8.25 2.93
N ARG A 179 3.71 -9.41 2.31
CA ARG A 179 5.02 -9.74 1.72
C ARG A 179 5.42 -8.77 0.62
N GLU A 180 4.49 -8.42 -0.25
CA GLU A 180 4.77 -7.49 -1.35
C GLU A 180 5.07 -6.08 -0.83
N LEU A 181 4.34 -5.60 0.19
CA LEU A 181 4.66 -4.35 0.88
C LEU A 181 6.06 -4.37 1.51
N ALA A 182 6.44 -5.49 2.15
CA ALA A 182 7.76 -5.66 2.75
C ALA A 182 8.87 -5.67 1.69
N ARG A 183 8.62 -6.30 0.53
CA ARG A 183 9.53 -6.31 -0.62
C ARG A 183 9.78 -4.90 -1.15
N LEU A 184 8.70 -4.17 -1.45
CA LEU A 184 8.77 -2.78 -1.93
C LEU A 184 9.39 -1.81 -0.90
N ALA A 185 9.25 -2.09 0.40
CA ALA A 185 9.88 -1.28 1.44
C ALA A 185 11.41 -1.50 1.51
N ALA A 186 11.89 -2.65 1.06
CA ALA A 186 13.30 -3.04 1.11
C ALA A 186 14.10 -2.61 -0.14
N GLU A 187 13.44 -2.32 -1.26
CA GLU A 187 14.02 -1.62 -2.42
C GLU A 187 14.45 -0.21 -2.07
#